data_AF-A0A7V3ITW7-F1
#
_entry.id   AF-A0A7V3ITW7-F1
#
_cell.length_a   1.000
_cell.length_b   1.000
_cell.length_c   1.000
_cell.angle_alpha   90.00
_cell.angle_beta   90.00
_cell.angle_gamma   90.00
#
_symmetry.space_group_name_H-M   'P 1'
#
loop_
_entity.id
_entity.type
_entity.pdbx_description
1 polymer ?
#
loop_
_entity_poly.entity_id
_entity_poly.type
_entity_poly.pdbx_seq_one_letter_code
_entity_poly.pdbx_strand_id
1 'polypeptide(L)'
;LQGSKNVYLDVTHLNYDNFVKHFPNITKKCASLNIDIRKDYIPVAPAAHYMMGGVVVDQNGQTSMKHLYASGEVRRTGLHGANRLASNSLLEALVYSHNAINDIAKNFDENYKLPSIPNWIDTSTSRNMEKILITHDRNEVKTIMSNYVGIVRSNERLLRALRRLYVLYQDNKRLYDHAEITTDLLELRNLITTAYLIVEFSRKRQENKGGFFSKDLN
;
A
#
# COMPACT_ATOMS: atom_id res chain seq x y z
N LEU A 1 7.17 -20.71 3.00
CA LEU A 1 8.13 -20.27 1.97
C LEU A 1 9.48 -20.17 2.67
N GLN A 2 10.42 -21.03 2.27
CA GLN A 2 11.77 -21.16 2.86
C GLN A 2 12.42 -19.78 2.99
N GLY A 3 13.19 -19.55 4.06
CA GLY A 3 13.79 -18.24 4.41
C GLY A 3 14.85 -17.69 3.45
N SER A 4 14.80 -18.06 2.17
CA SER A 4 15.60 -17.45 1.10
C SER A 4 15.12 -16.04 0.82
N LYS A 5 16.07 -15.11 0.62
CA LYS A 5 15.78 -13.70 0.32
C LYS A 5 15.16 -13.49 -1.07
N ASN A 6 15.43 -14.42 -1.98
CA ASN A 6 15.03 -14.36 -3.39
C ASN A 6 14.96 -15.77 -3.99
N VAL A 7 14.34 -15.85 -5.16
CA VAL A 7 14.46 -16.97 -6.09
C VAL A 7 15.15 -16.46 -7.37
N TYR A 8 15.33 -17.34 -8.34
CA TYR A 8 16.02 -17.03 -9.58
C TYR A 8 15.09 -17.23 -10.77
N LEU A 9 15.11 -16.26 -11.68
CA LEU A 9 14.51 -16.34 -13.00
C LEU A 9 15.61 -16.72 -14.00
N ASP A 10 15.50 -17.91 -14.59
CA ASP A 10 16.42 -18.38 -15.61
C ASP A 10 15.89 -18.03 -17.01
N VAL A 11 16.69 -17.28 -17.76
CA VAL A 11 16.45 -16.94 -19.16
C VAL A 11 17.59 -17.39 -20.08
N THR A 12 18.57 -18.13 -19.55
CA THR A 12 19.79 -18.54 -20.27
C THR A 12 19.50 -19.47 -21.45
N HIS A 13 18.38 -20.18 -21.39
CA HIS A 13 17.88 -21.05 -22.46
C HIS A 13 17.24 -20.28 -23.63
N LEU A 14 16.98 -18.98 -23.48
CA LEU A 14 16.37 -18.16 -24.53
C LEU A 14 17.44 -17.61 -25.49
N ASN A 15 17.08 -17.44 -26.76
CA ASN A 15 17.97 -16.80 -27.74
C ASN A 15 18.23 -15.33 -27.34
N TYR A 16 19.51 -14.99 -27.17
CA TYR A 16 19.95 -13.70 -26.63
C TYR A 16 19.48 -12.52 -27.49
N ASP A 17 19.69 -12.57 -28.81
CA ASP A 17 19.36 -11.46 -29.70
C ASP A 17 17.85 -11.18 -29.72
N ASN A 18 17.03 -12.24 -29.73
CA ASN A 18 15.59 -12.12 -29.62
C ASN A 18 15.15 -11.56 -28.26
N PHE A 19 15.78 -11.99 -27.16
CA PHE A 19 15.47 -11.48 -25.82
C PHE A 19 15.78 -9.99 -25.71
N VAL A 20 16.96 -9.56 -26.18
CA VAL A 20 17.38 -8.16 -26.16
C VAL A 20 16.42 -7.28 -26.97
N LYS A 21 15.93 -7.78 -28.10
CA LYS A 21 14.96 -7.07 -28.95
C LYS A 21 13.60 -6.88 -28.25
N HIS A 22 13.12 -7.89 -27.53
CA HIS A 22 11.81 -7.82 -26.84
C HIS A 22 11.90 -7.12 -25.48
N PHE A 23 13.01 -7.25 -24.76
CA PHE A 23 13.18 -6.76 -23.39
C PHE A 23 14.42 -5.87 -23.19
N PRO A 24 14.62 -4.82 -24.01
CA PRO A 24 15.84 -4.02 -23.99
C PRO A 24 16.09 -3.35 -22.63
N ASN A 25 15.02 -2.92 -21.95
CA ASN A 25 15.11 -2.31 -20.63
C ASN A 25 15.57 -3.31 -19.55
N ILE A 26 15.09 -4.55 -19.60
CA ILE A 26 15.49 -5.60 -18.65
C ILE A 26 16.95 -5.94 -18.87
N THR A 27 17.37 -6.16 -20.13
CA THR A 27 18.77 -6.43 -20.47
C THR A 27 19.70 -5.33 -19.97
N LYS A 28 19.37 -4.06 -20.25
CA LYS A 28 20.16 -2.92 -19.78
C LYS A 28 20.23 -2.87 -18.25
N LYS A 29 19.12 -3.14 -17.56
CA LYS A 29 19.10 -3.14 -16.09
C LYS A 29 19.94 -4.28 -15.50
N CYS A 30 19.83 -5.50 -16.03
CA CYS A 30 20.67 -6.63 -15.61
C CYS A 30 22.15 -6.35 -15.84
N ALA A 31 22.53 -5.84 -17.01
CA ALA A 31 23.91 -5.46 -17.31
C ALA A 31 24.43 -4.39 -16.34
N SER A 32 23.63 -3.38 -15.99
CA SER A 32 24.03 -2.36 -15.00
C SER A 32 24.24 -2.90 -13.58
N LEU A 33 23.75 -4.11 -13.29
CA LEU A 33 23.94 -4.83 -12.03
C LEU A 33 25.00 -5.93 -12.14
N ASN A 34 25.78 -5.97 -13.23
CA ASN A 34 26.76 -7.01 -13.55
C ASN A 34 26.16 -8.42 -13.65
N ILE A 35 24.94 -8.54 -14.18
CA ILE A 35 24.26 -9.80 -14.45
C ILE A 35 24.27 -10.05 -15.96
N ASP A 36 25.02 -11.05 -16.41
CA ASP A 36 25.03 -11.50 -17.81
C ASP A 36 23.93 -12.54 -18.02
N ILE A 37 22.78 -12.10 -18.53
CA ILE A 37 21.58 -12.92 -18.75
C ILE A 37 21.78 -14.15 -19.67
N ARG A 38 22.93 -14.26 -20.35
CA ARG A 38 23.29 -15.42 -21.18
C ARG A 38 23.75 -16.62 -20.34
N LYS A 39 24.20 -16.37 -19.10
CA LYS A 39 24.80 -17.39 -18.22
C LYS A 39 24.40 -17.26 -16.75
N ASP A 40 24.03 -16.07 -16.30
CA ASP A 40 23.66 -15.79 -14.92
C ASP A 40 22.13 -15.81 -14.77
N TYR A 41 21.66 -16.33 -13.65
CA TYR A 41 20.24 -16.25 -13.32
C TYR A 41 19.89 -14.91 -12.68
N ILE A 42 18.69 -14.38 -12.98
CA ILE A 42 18.24 -13.08 -12.49
C ILE A 42 17.59 -13.27 -11.10
N PRO A 43 18.11 -12.65 -10.03
CA PRO A 43 17.49 -12.74 -8.71
C PRO A 43 16.17 -11.96 -8.68
N VAL A 44 15.09 -12.62 -8.28
CA VAL A 44 13.75 -12.03 -8.20
C VAL A 44 13.08 -12.39 -6.86
N ALA A 45 12.23 -11.48 -6.37
CA ALA A 45 11.42 -11.71 -5.19
C ALA A 45 10.02 -11.10 -5.41
N PRO A 46 8.97 -11.67 -4.80
CA PRO A 46 7.64 -11.06 -4.85
C PRO A 46 7.65 -9.68 -4.19
N ALA A 47 6.93 -8.73 -4.79
CA ALA A 47 6.73 -7.39 -4.25
C ALA A 47 5.23 -7.07 -4.16
N ALA A 48 4.83 -6.29 -3.16
CA ALA A 48 3.49 -5.72 -3.13
C ALA A 48 3.33 -4.80 -4.35
N HIS A 49 2.24 -4.98 -5.10
CA HIS A 49 2.07 -4.35 -6.41
C HIS A 49 0.78 -3.54 -6.55
N TYR A 50 -0.31 -3.95 -5.90
CA TYR A 50 -1.60 -3.27 -6.01
C TYR A 50 -2.47 -3.49 -4.76
N MET A 51 -3.25 -2.48 -4.40
CA MET A 51 -4.26 -2.54 -3.34
C MET A 51 -5.68 -2.64 -3.92
N MET A 52 -6.33 -3.80 -3.75
CA MET A 52 -7.74 -3.99 -4.14
C MET A 52 -8.74 -3.43 -3.11
N GLY A 53 -8.29 -3.27 -1.86
CA GLY A 53 -9.06 -2.59 -0.82
C GLY A 53 -8.90 -1.08 -0.91
N GLY A 54 -9.51 -0.35 0.01
CA GLY A 54 -9.46 1.11 0.00
C GLY A 54 -10.70 1.71 0.65
N VAL A 55 -10.88 3.02 0.45
CA VAL A 55 -12.05 3.76 0.91
C VAL A 55 -13.29 3.28 0.15
N VAL A 56 -14.30 2.80 0.87
CA VAL A 56 -15.56 2.37 0.25
C VAL A 56 -16.25 3.57 -0.40
N VAL A 57 -16.65 3.40 -1.66
CA VAL A 57 -17.36 4.42 -2.42
C VAL A 57 -18.64 3.85 -3.05
N ASP A 58 -19.60 4.73 -3.30
CA ASP A 58 -20.78 4.43 -4.12
C ASP A 58 -20.46 4.46 -5.63
N GLN A 59 -21.49 4.35 -6.48
CA GLN A 59 -21.34 4.36 -7.95
C GLN A 59 -20.84 5.69 -8.53
N ASN A 60 -20.97 6.78 -7.77
CA ASN A 60 -20.49 8.10 -8.12
C ASN A 60 -19.08 8.37 -7.57
N GLY A 61 -18.48 7.41 -6.87
CA GLY A 61 -17.18 7.60 -6.23
C GLY A 61 -17.25 8.39 -4.93
N GLN A 62 -18.44 8.66 -4.39
CA GLN A 62 -18.62 9.36 -3.13
C GLN A 62 -18.40 8.38 -1.97
N THR A 63 -17.67 8.84 -0.95
CA THR A 63 -17.44 8.08 0.28
C THR A 63 -18.67 8.13 1.20
N SER A 64 -18.63 7.46 2.34
CA SER A 64 -19.66 7.63 3.37
C SER A 64 -19.70 9.04 3.98
N MET A 65 -18.67 9.86 3.77
CA MET A 65 -18.68 11.27 4.13
C MET A 65 -19.16 12.11 2.94
N LYS A 66 -20.21 12.91 3.19
CA LYS A 66 -20.77 13.82 2.18
C LYS A 66 -19.70 14.75 1.63
N HIS A 67 -19.75 15.00 0.33
CA HIS A 67 -18.82 15.87 -0.40
C HIS A 67 -17.35 15.40 -0.41
N LEU A 68 -17.05 14.20 0.08
CA LEU A 68 -15.75 13.57 -0.08
C LEU A 68 -15.85 12.42 -1.07
N TYR A 69 -14.99 12.44 -2.08
CA TYR A 69 -14.89 11.43 -3.14
C TYR A 69 -13.52 10.76 -3.12
N ALA A 70 -13.45 9.53 -3.62
CA ALA A 70 -12.20 8.80 -3.77
C ALA A 70 -12.11 8.16 -5.17
N SER A 71 -10.98 8.40 -5.86
CA SER A 71 -10.75 7.89 -7.21
C SER A 71 -9.38 7.22 -7.36
N GLY A 72 -9.25 6.29 -8.30
CA GLY A 72 -8.08 5.45 -8.51
C GLY A 72 -7.94 4.33 -7.48
N GLU A 73 -6.69 3.91 -7.22
CA GLU A 73 -6.37 2.76 -6.37
C GLU A 73 -6.71 2.94 -4.88
N VAL A 74 -6.92 4.18 -4.41
CA VAL A 74 -7.22 4.46 -3.00
C VAL A 74 -8.63 4.00 -2.58
N ARG A 75 -9.51 3.68 -3.53
CA ARG A 75 -10.92 3.37 -3.28
C ARG A 75 -11.22 1.88 -3.37
N ARG A 76 -12.40 1.50 -2.89
CA ARG A 76 -12.98 0.16 -2.99
C ARG A 76 -14.38 0.27 -3.58
N THR A 77 -14.48 -0.04 -4.87
CA THR A 77 -15.74 -0.10 -5.65
C THR A 77 -16.45 -1.45 -5.50
N GLY A 78 -15.69 -2.52 -5.26
CA GLY A 78 -16.14 -3.91 -5.34
C GLY A 78 -15.78 -4.61 -6.66
N LEU A 79 -15.42 -3.87 -7.72
CA LEU A 79 -15.12 -4.42 -9.06
C LEU A 79 -13.98 -5.46 -9.03
N HIS A 80 -12.92 -5.19 -8.27
CA HIS A 80 -11.76 -6.08 -8.17
C HIS A 80 -11.99 -7.28 -7.24
N GLY A 81 -13.07 -7.29 -6.45
CA GLY A 81 -13.35 -8.38 -5.50
C GLY A 81 -12.14 -8.80 -4.67
N ALA A 82 -11.78 -10.09 -4.76
CA ALA A 82 -10.64 -10.66 -4.03
C ALA A 82 -9.34 -10.74 -4.84
N ASN A 83 -9.37 -10.48 -6.15
CA ASN A 83 -8.18 -10.49 -6.99
C ASN A 83 -8.39 -9.59 -8.23
N ARG A 84 -7.36 -8.84 -8.61
CA ARG A 84 -7.44 -7.93 -9.74
C ARG A 84 -7.11 -8.65 -11.05
N LEU A 85 -7.97 -8.48 -12.06
CA LEU A 85 -7.63 -8.77 -13.45
C LEU A 85 -6.83 -7.60 -14.05
N ALA A 86 -5.84 -7.93 -14.89
CA ALA A 86 -5.01 -6.94 -15.56
C ALA A 86 -5.85 -5.96 -16.39
N SER A 87 -5.31 -4.75 -16.63
CA SER A 87 -5.91 -3.68 -17.45
C SER A 87 -7.18 -2.98 -16.93
N ASN A 88 -7.86 -3.51 -15.91
CA ASN A 88 -9.11 -2.90 -15.43
C ASN A 88 -8.93 -1.64 -14.54
N SER A 89 -7.79 -1.46 -13.87
CA SER A 89 -7.64 -0.36 -12.90
C SER A 89 -7.61 1.02 -13.52
N LEU A 90 -7.04 1.16 -14.72
CA LEU A 90 -7.03 2.46 -15.41
C LEU A 90 -8.45 2.84 -15.87
N LEU A 91 -9.16 1.90 -16.47
CA LEU A 91 -10.54 2.11 -16.91
C LEU A 91 -11.46 2.41 -15.72
N GLU A 92 -11.32 1.65 -14.64
CA GLU A 92 -12.06 1.92 -13.42
C GLU A 92 -11.75 3.34 -12.91
N ALA A 93 -10.47 3.76 -12.90
CA ALA A 93 -10.08 5.11 -12.46
C ALA A 93 -10.81 6.19 -13.26
N LEU A 94 -10.79 6.07 -14.58
CA LEU A 94 -11.42 7.02 -15.49
C LEU A 94 -12.94 7.08 -15.31
N VAL A 95 -13.62 5.93 -15.28
CA VAL A 95 -15.09 5.86 -15.18
C VAL A 95 -15.58 6.52 -13.88
N TYR A 96 -14.98 6.16 -12.75
CA TYR A 96 -15.39 6.71 -11.46
C TYR A 96 -15.00 8.18 -11.29
N SER A 97 -13.85 8.63 -11.84
CA SER A 97 -13.54 10.07 -11.87
C SER A 97 -14.55 10.86 -12.70
N HIS A 98 -15.01 10.30 -13.82
CA HIS A 98 -16.05 10.91 -14.65
C HIS A 98 -17.40 10.97 -13.92
N ASN A 99 -17.80 9.90 -13.24
CA ASN A 99 -19.03 9.92 -12.45
C ASN A 99 -18.94 10.91 -11.28
N ALA A 100 -17.81 10.95 -10.58
CA ALA A 100 -17.58 11.89 -9.49
C ALA A 100 -17.70 13.34 -9.94
N ILE A 101 -17.09 13.73 -11.06
CA ILE A 101 -17.19 15.12 -11.53
C ILE A 101 -18.62 15.47 -11.96
N ASN A 102 -19.35 14.54 -12.57
CA ASN A 102 -20.75 14.74 -12.93
C ASN A 102 -21.66 14.89 -11.70
N ASP A 103 -21.39 14.09 -10.65
CA ASP A 103 -22.13 14.16 -9.39
C ASP A 103 -21.82 15.45 -8.63
N ILE A 104 -20.53 15.83 -8.55
CA ILE A 104 -20.11 17.11 -7.98
C ILE A 104 -20.79 18.26 -8.72
N ALA A 105 -20.73 18.31 -10.05
CA ALA A 105 -21.31 19.41 -10.83
C ALA A 105 -22.83 19.54 -10.63
N LYS A 106 -23.55 18.42 -10.43
CA LYS A 106 -25.00 18.43 -10.17
C LYS A 106 -25.36 18.88 -8.75
N ASN A 107 -24.52 18.53 -7.78
CA ASN A 107 -24.78 18.74 -6.36
C ASN A 107 -23.98 19.91 -5.76
N PHE A 108 -23.24 20.66 -6.59
CA PHE A 108 -22.45 21.79 -6.16
C PHE A 108 -23.36 22.97 -5.81
N ASP A 109 -23.26 23.43 -4.57
CA ASP A 109 -23.94 24.63 -4.11
C ASP A 109 -22.92 25.77 -4.04
N GLU A 110 -22.98 26.68 -5.00
CA GLU A 110 -22.14 27.90 -5.03
C GLU A 110 -22.37 28.80 -3.81
N ASN A 111 -23.52 28.69 -3.15
CA ASN A 111 -23.86 29.47 -1.96
C ASN A 111 -23.49 28.76 -0.66
N TYR A 112 -22.82 27.59 -0.73
CA TYR A 112 -22.42 26.84 0.45
C TYR A 112 -21.49 27.67 1.34
N LYS A 113 -21.94 27.96 2.56
CA LYS A 113 -21.13 28.67 3.55
C LYS A 113 -20.20 27.68 4.24
N LEU A 114 -18.90 27.81 3.98
CA LEU A 114 -17.88 27.06 4.68
C LEU A 114 -17.97 27.33 6.19
N PRO A 115 -17.93 26.29 7.03
CA PRO A 115 -17.84 26.49 8.47
C PRO A 115 -16.51 27.16 8.81
N SER A 116 -16.45 27.86 9.95
CA SER A 116 -15.19 28.37 10.48
C SER A 116 -14.28 27.19 10.81
N ILE A 117 -13.19 27.03 10.06
CA ILE A 117 -12.20 25.99 10.28
C ILE A 117 -11.23 26.50 11.36
N PRO A 118 -11.01 25.76 12.46
CA PRO A 118 -10.01 26.15 13.44
C PRO A 118 -8.62 26.17 12.79
N ASN A 119 -7.79 27.13 13.18
CA ASN A 119 -6.39 27.12 12.78
C ASN A 119 -5.72 25.84 13.29
N TRP A 120 -4.84 25.29 12.46
CA TRP A 120 -3.99 24.19 12.92
C TRP A 120 -3.09 24.70 14.03
N ILE A 121 -3.21 24.12 15.22
CA ILE A 121 -2.36 24.46 16.36
C ILE A 121 -1.23 23.44 16.38
N ASP A 122 -0.05 23.87 15.96
CA ASP A 122 1.17 23.13 16.20
C ASP A 122 1.69 23.49 17.60
N THR A 123 1.34 22.70 18.61
CA THR A 123 1.82 22.87 19.99
C THR A 123 3.21 22.27 20.22
N SER A 124 3.93 21.89 19.16
CA SER A 124 5.23 21.25 19.30
C SER A 124 6.23 22.15 20.03
N THR A 125 6.85 21.58 21.06
CA THR A 125 7.77 22.30 21.96
C THR A 125 9.24 22.06 21.59
N SER A 126 9.52 21.07 20.72
CA SER A 126 10.88 20.66 20.37
C SER A 126 11.12 20.64 18.86
N ARG A 127 12.10 21.43 18.42
CA ARG A 127 12.67 21.42 17.05
C ARG A 127 13.63 20.26 16.80
N ASN A 128 14.03 19.54 17.85
CA ASN A 128 15.01 18.46 17.72
C ASN A 128 14.27 17.14 17.52
N MET A 129 13.68 17.00 16.33
CA MET A 129 13.05 15.76 15.90
C MET A 129 14.13 14.70 15.62
N GLU A 130 14.04 13.56 16.28
CA GLU A 130 14.89 12.41 15.97
C GLU A 130 14.42 11.74 14.66
N LYS A 131 14.76 12.34 13.51
CA LYS A 131 14.50 11.76 12.17
C LYS A 131 14.95 10.30 12.03
N ILE A 132 15.97 9.93 12.80
CA ILE A 132 16.49 8.57 12.89
C ILE A 132 15.42 7.61 13.42
N LEU A 133 14.67 7.98 14.48
CA LEU A 133 13.59 7.15 15.01
C LEU A 133 12.48 6.95 13.98
N ILE A 134 12.04 8.03 13.32
CA ILE A 134 11.00 7.94 12.28
C ILE A 134 11.43 7.01 11.14
N THR A 135 12.69 7.09 10.74
CA THR A 135 13.27 6.21 9.71
C THR A 135 13.31 4.75 10.17
N HIS A 136 13.68 4.52 11.43
CA HIS A 136 13.70 3.18 12.02
C HIS A 136 12.29 2.56 12.07
N ASP A 137 11.33 3.29 12.63
CA ASP A 137 9.94 2.86 12.76
C ASP A 137 9.32 2.57 11.40
N ARG A 138 9.59 3.42 10.39
CA ARG A 138 9.14 3.19 9.01
C ARG A 138 9.67 1.87 8.44
N ASN A 139 10.94 1.56 8.68
CA ASN A 139 11.54 0.30 8.25
C ASN A 139 10.99 -0.89 9.06
N GLU A 140 10.65 -0.69 10.33
CA GLU A 140 10.00 -1.71 11.13
C GLU A 140 8.59 -2.03 10.60
N VAL A 141 7.77 -1.01 10.27
CA VAL A 141 6.45 -1.22 9.63
C VAL A 141 6.60 -2.05 8.36
N LYS A 142 7.53 -1.71 7.47
CA LYS A 142 7.80 -2.48 6.24
C LYS A 142 8.15 -3.93 6.55
N THR A 143 9.05 -4.15 7.51
CA THR A 143 9.50 -5.48 7.93
C THR A 143 8.36 -6.32 8.51
N ILE A 144 7.53 -5.72 9.36
CA ILE A 144 6.33 -6.34 9.93
C ILE A 144 5.39 -6.79 8.81
N MET A 145 5.08 -5.90 7.87
CA MET A 145 4.13 -6.18 6.79
C MET A 145 4.66 -7.26 5.84
N SER A 146 5.94 -7.19 5.44
CA SER A 146 6.56 -8.21 4.58
C SER A 146 6.61 -9.59 5.24
N ASN A 147 7.00 -9.66 6.52
CA ASN A 147 7.23 -10.94 7.20
C ASN A 147 5.94 -11.61 7.70
N TYR A 148 4.95 -10.83 8.13
CA TYR A 148 3.75 -11.35 8.80
C TYR A 148 2.47 -11.22 7.98
N VAL A 149 2.40 -10.27 7.05
CA VAL A 149 1.19 -9.90 6.30
C VAL A 149 1.38 -10.03 4.78
N GLY A 150 2.47 -10.70 4.36
CA GLY A 150 2.78 -11.02 2.97
C GLY A 150 1.87 -12.08 2.35
N ILE A 151 2.40 -12.85 1.40
CA ILE A 151 1.66 -13.83 0.58
C ILE A 151 0.97 -14.90 1.45
N VAL A 152 1.72 -15.48 2.40
CA VAL A 152 1.24 -16.56 3.27
C VAL A 152 1.08 -16.05 4.69
N ARG A 153 -0.16 -16.00 5.16
CA ARG A 153 -0.54 -15.51 6.48
C ARG A 153 -0.88 -16.65 7.43
N SER A 154 -0.95 -16.31 8.71
CA SER A 154 -1.48 -17.17 9.76
C SER A 154 -1.98 -16.31 10.93
N ASN A 155 -2.90 -16.83 11.72
CA ASN A 155 -3.45 -16.21 12.93
C ASN A 155 -2.31 -15.75 13.86
N GLU A 156 -1.32 -16.60 14.10
CA GLU A 156 -0.15 -16.26 14.92
C GLU A 156 0.67 -15.09 14.33
N ARG A 157 0.91 -15.08 13.01
CA ARG A 157 1.65 -14.00 12.34
C ARG A 157 0.87 -12.69 12.40
N LEU A 158 -0.43 -12.74 12.15
CA LEU A 158 -1.31 -11.57 12.21
C LEU A 158 -1.41 -11.01 13.63
N LEU A 159 -1.46 -11.85 14.66
CA LEU A 159 -1.45 -11.43 16.06
C LEU A 159 -0.12 -10.75 16.43
N ARG A 160 1.02 -11.31 15.98
CA ARG A 160 2.34 -10.68 16.18
C ARG A 160 2.45 -9.34 15.48
N ALA A 161 1.97 -9.24 14.24
CA ALA A 161 1.95 -7.99 13.49
C ALA A 161 1.15 -6.92 14.23
N LEU A 162 -0.04 -7.27 14.71
CA LEU A 162 -0.90 -6.36 15.46
C LEU A 162 -0.23 -5.82 16.73
N ARG A 163 0.38 -6.69 17.54
CA ARG A 163 1.07 -6.28 18.78
C ARG A 163 2.21 -5.32 18.51
N ARG A 164 3.01 -5.57 17.46
CA ARG A 164 4.14 -4.70 17.09
C ARG A 164 3.68 -3.36 16.51
N LEU A 165 2.66 -3.38 15.65
CA LEU A 165 2.06 -2.14 15.13
C LEU A 165 1.46 -1.28 16.24
N TYR A 166 0.93 -1.89 17.31
CA TYR A 166 0.43 -1.15 18.46
C TYR A 166 1.54 -0.39 19.21
N VAL A 167 2.72 -1.00 19.38
CA VAL A 167 3.88 -0.30 19.97
C VAL A 167 4.29 0.89 19.10
N LEU A 168 4.47 0.67 17.80
CA LEU A 168 4.80 1.74 16.84
C LEU A 168 3.75 2.86 16.82
N TYR A 169 2.47 2.52 16.97
CA TYR A 169 1.41 3.50 17.10
C TYR A 169 1.57 4.36 18.36
N GLN A 170 1.88 3.75 19.51
CA GLN A 170 2.09 4.48 20.76
C GLN A 170 3.30 5.42 20.66
N ASP A 171 4.40 4.95 20.08
CA ASP A 171 5.61 5.75 19.89
C ASP A 171 5.39 6.90 18.89
N ASN A 172 4.75 6.61 17.75
CA ASN A 172 4.36 7.63 16.78
C ASN A 172 3.42 8.68 17.39
N LYS A 173 2.46 8.27 18.21
CA LYS A 173 1.56 9.19 18.91
C LYS A 173 2.33 10.10 19.86
N ARG A 174 3.27 9.56 20.64
CA ARG A 174 4.11 10.36 21.53
C ARG A 174 4.95 11.37 20.76
N LEU A 175 5.53 10.97 19.62
CA LEU A 175 6.26 11.89 18.74
C LEU A 175 5.33 12.96 18.17
N TYR A 176 4.14 12.59 17.70
CA TYR A 176 3.14 13.52 17.16
C TYR A 176 2.67 14.56 18.20
N ASP A 177 2.54 14.17 19.47
CA ASP A 177 2.07 15.05 20.54
C ASP A 177 3.17 16.03 21.04
N HIS A 178 4.46 15.79 20.74
CA HIS A 178 5.58 16.52 21.34
C HIS A 178 6.66 17.05 20.36
N ALA A 179 6.71 16.56 19.13
CA ALA A 179 7.68 16.98 18.12
C ALA A 179 7.02 17.87 17.05
N GLU A 180 7.83 18.68 16.37
CA GLU A 180 7.41 19.47 15.21
C GLU A 180 6.70 18.57 14.18
N ILE A 181 5.66 19.06 13.52
CA ILE A 181 4.97 18.26 12.52
C ILE A 181 5.77 18.28 11.23
N THR A 182 6.19 17.09 10.77
CA THR A 182 6.87 16.92 9.48
C THR A 182 6.16 15.91 8.60
N THR A 183 6.42 15.99 7.29
CA THR A 183 5.92 15.03 6.31
C THR A 183 6.30 13.60 6.67
N ASP A 184 7.54 13.36 7.11
CA ASP A 184 8.02 12.02 7.46
C ASP A 184 7.23 11.40 8.61
N LEU A 185 6.89 12.22 9.61
CA LEU A 185 6.09 11.82 10.78
C LEU A 185 4.64 11.50 10.39
N LEU A 186 4.03 12.35 9.55
CA LEU A 186 2.66 12.15 9.05
C LEU A 186 2.56 10.92 8.15
N GLU A 187 3.55 10.69 7.28
CA GLU A 187 3.63 9.50 6.46
C GLU A 187 3.79 8.23 7.30
N LEU A 188 4.66 8.24 8.33
CA LEU A 188 4.78 7.12 9.25
C LEU A 188 3.45 6.81 9.93
N ARG A 189 2.74 7.84 10.41
CA ARG A 189 1.41 7.71 11.00
C ARG A 189 0.44 7.04 10.04
N ASN A 190 0.36 7.53 8.79
CA ASN A 190 -0.51 6.97 7.76
C ASN A 190 -0.17 5.52 7.41
N LEU A 191 1.13 5.18 7.37
CA LEU A 191 1.60 3.81 7.14
C LEU A 191 1.19 2.87 8.27
N ILE A 192 1.36 3.28 9.54
CA ILE A 192 0.96 2.48 10.71
C ILE A 192 -0.55 2.25 10.70
N THR A 193 -1.35 3.30 10.47
CA THR A 193 -2.82 3.18 10.40
C THR A 193 -3.25 2.25 9.26
N THR A 194 -2.68 2.41 8.07
CA THR A 194 -3.02 1.56 6.92
C THR A 194 -2.63 0.10 7.17
N ALA A 195 -1.43 -0.15 7.72
CA ALA A 195 -0.96 -1.47 8.10
C ALA A 195 -1.89 -2.14 9.11
N TYR A 196 -2.30 -1.41 10.16
CA TYR A 196 -3.26 -1.87 11.15
C TYR A 196 -4.59 -2.30 10.51
N LEU A 197 -5.15 -1.47 9.63
CA LEU A 197 -6.40 -1.80 8.93
C LEU A 197 -6.25 -3.09 8.09
N ILE A 198 -5.15 -3.22 7.34
CA ILE A 198 -4.89 -4.44 6.54
C ILE A 198 -4.82 -5.68 7.44
N VAL A 199 -4.15 -5.60 8.60
CA VAL A 199 -4.05 -6.69 9.57
C VAL A 199 -5.42 -7.05 10.13
N GLU A 200 -6.19 -6.06 10.57
CA GLU A 200 -7.54 -6.28 11.11
C GLU A 200 -8.49 -6.91 10.08
N PHE A 201 -8.52 -6.40 8.84
CA PHE A 201 -9.29 -7.01 7.76
C PHE A 201 -8.80 -8.43 7.43
N SER A 202 -7.49 -8.68 7.53
CA SER A 202 -6.92 -10.02 7.33
C SER A 202 -7.35 -11.00 8.41
N ARG A 203 -7.41 -10.56 9.69
CA ARG A 203 -7.84 -11.38 10.83
C ARG A 203 -9.33 -11.73 10.79
N LYS A 204 -10.17 -10.84 10.25
CA LYS A 204 -11.62 -11.04 10.17
C LYS A 204 -12.03 -12.03 9.08
N ARG A 205 -11.16 -12.32 8.11
CA ARG A 205 -11.47 -13.25 7.00
C ARG A 205 -11.56 -14.69 7.49
N GLN A 206 -12.59 -15.38 7.00
CA GLN A 206 -12.92 -16.76 7.35
C GLN A 206 -12.71 -17.75 6.20
N GLU A 207 -12.33 -17.26 5.00
CA GLU A 207 -12.05 -18.10 3.83
C GLU A 207 -10.81 -17.63 3.08
N ASN A 208 -10.11 -18.58 2.43
CA ASN A 208 -9.05 -18.30 1.48
C ASN A 208 -9.65 -17.87 0.14
N LYS A 209 -9.29 -16.67 -0.36
CA LYS A 209 -9.86 -16.13 -1.60
C LYS A 209 -8.95 -15.11 -2.26
N GLY A 210 -8.67 -15.33 -3.55
CA GLY A 210 -7.90 -14.40 -4.38
C GLY A 210 -6.52 -14.10 -3.78
N GLY A 211 -6.19 -12.82 -3.63
CA GLY A 211 -4.91 -12.37 -3.05
C GLY A 211 -4.79 -12.55 -1.53
N PHE A 212 -5.80 -13.09 -0.86
CA PHE A 212 -5.72 -13.47 0.55
C PHE A 212 -5.53 -14.99 0.69
N PHE A 213 -4.46 -15.38 1.37
CA PHE A 213 -4.19 -16.76 1.73
C PHE A 213 -3.68 -16.87 3.18
N SER A 214 -4.36 -17.69 3.98
CA SER A 214 -4.01 -18.05 5.35
C SER A 214 -3.87 -19.56 5.46
N LYS A 215 -2.78 -20.00 6.10
CA LYS A 215 -2.52 -21.44 6.33
C LYS A 215 -3.47 -22.09 7.35
N ASP A 216 -4.19 -21.27 8.12
CA ASP A 216 -5.08 -21.73 9.19
C ASP A 216 -6.54 -21.81 8.72
N LEU A 217 -6.82 -21.47 7.46
CA LEU A 217 -8.12 -21.62 6.82
C LEU A 217 -8.02 -22.75 5.80
N ASN A 218 -9.04 -23.58 5.74
CA ASN A 218 -9.15 -24.69 4.80
C ASN A 218 -9.39 -24.19 3.37
#